data_AF-F3BZP3-F1
#
_entry.id   AF-F3BZP3-F1
#
_cell.length_a   1.000
_cell.length_b   1.000
_cell.length_c   1.000
_cell.angle_alpha   90.00
_cell.angle_beta   90.00
_cell.angle_gamma   90.00
#
_symmetry.space_group_name_H-M   'P 1'
#
loop_
_entity.id
_entity.type
_entity.pdbx_description
1 polymer ?
#
loop_
_entity_poly.entity_id
_entity_poly.type
_entity_poly.pdbx_seq_one_letter_code
_entity_poly.pdbx_strand_id
1 'polypeptide(L)' 'MKAFGKILGLFILGLLLIIVALGFALTHLFDPNDYKDEIRQLARDKANVELTLNGDIGW' A
#
# COMPACT_ATOMS: atom_id res chain seq x y z
N MET A 1 5.50 -2.55 39.05
CA MET A 1 5.41 -1.24 38.35
C MET A 1 6.38 -1.15 37.15
N LYS A 2 7.71 -1.10 37.34
CA LYS A 2 8.67 -0.90 36.24
C LYS A 2 8.71 -2.01 35.18
N ALA A 3 8.69 -3.29 35.61
CA ALA A 3 8.72 -4.43 34.68
C ALA A 3 7.43 -4.55 33.86
N PHE A 4 6.27 -4.29 34.49
CA PHE A 4 4.97 -4.34 33.82
C PHE A 4 4.85 -3.29 32.71
N GLY A 5 5.28 -2.05 32.95
CA GLY A 5 5.29 -1.01 31.91
C GLY A 5 6.18 -1.34 30.71
N LYS A 6 7.31 -2.02 30.94
CA LYS A 6 8.20 -2.48 29.86
C LYS A 6 7.53 -3.55 28.99
N ILE A 7 6.88 -4.53 29.62
CA ILE A 7 6.17 -5.60 28.90
C ILE A 7 5.00 -5.02 28.10
N LEU A 8 4.22 -4.13 28.70
CA LEU A 8 3.11 -3.47 28.02
C LEU A 8 3.60 -2.61 26.83
N GLY A 9 4.70 -1.88 26.99
CA GLY A 9 5.30 -1.10 25.91
C GLY A 9 5.79 -1.97 24.75
N LEU A 10 6.47 -3.08 25.04
CA LEU A 10 6.90 -4.04 24.01
C LEU A 10 5.72 -4.71 23.30
N PHE A 11 4.65 -5.02 24.03
CA PHE A 11 3.43 -5.58 23.44
C PHE A 11 2.77 -4.61 22.47
N ILE A 12 2.62 -3.34 22.87
CA ILE A 12 2.06 -2.29 22.00
C ILE A 12 2.97 -2.06 20.78
N LEU A 13 4.29 -2.03 20.96
CA LEU A 13 5.24 -1.91 19.86
C LEU A 13 5.14 -3.09 18.89
N GLY A 14 5.05 -4.33 19.41
CA GLY A 14 4.87 -5.52 18.59
C GLY A 14 3.59 -5.47 17.76
N LEU A 15 2.46 -5.07 18.38
CA LEU A 15 1.20 -4.85 17.68
C LEU A 15 1.31 -3.80 16.58
N LEU A 16 1.98 -2.68 16.87
CA LEU A 16 2.20 -1.62 15.88
C LEU A 16 3.01 -2.12 14.68
N LEU A 17 4.08 -2.88 14.92
CA LEU A 17 4.88 -3.48 13.86
C LEU A 17 4.08 -4.46 13.01
N ILE A 18 3.20 -5.27 13.63
CA ILE A 18 2.30 -6.18 12.90
C ILE A 18 1.35 -5.39 12.01
N ILE A 19 0.76 -4.30 12.51
CA ILE A 19 -0.15 -3.46 11.71
C ILE A 19 0.58 -2.87 10.50
N VAL A 20 1.80 -2.35 10.70
CA VAL A 20 2.61 -1.81 9.59
C VAL A 20 2.96 -2.90 8.58
N ALA A 21 3.39 -4.07 9.05
CA ALA A 21 3.71 -5.20 8.18
C ALA A 21 2.49 -5.69 7.39
N LEU A 22 1.31 -5.73 8.02
CA LEU A 22 0.05 -6.05 7.34
C LEU A 22 -0.30 -5.00 6.30
N GLY A 23 -0.16 -3.71 6.60
CA GLY A 23 -0.38 -2.63 5.63
C GLY A 23 0.50 -2.79 4.39
N PHE A 24 1.77 -3.13 4.58
CA PHE A 24 2.70 -3.41 3.49
C PHE A 24 2.39 -4.71 2.74
N ALA A 25 1.97 -5.77 3.44
CA ALA A 25 1.56 -7.01 2.80
C ALA A 25 0.32 -6.81 1.93
N LEU A 26 -0.62 -5.93 2.33
CA LEU A 26 -1.79 -5.60 1.54
C LEU A 26 -1.41 -4.90 0.21
N THR A 27 -0.35 -4.09 0.15
CA THR A 27 0.07 -3.48 -1.12
C THR A 27 0.58 -4.52 -2.13
N HIS A 28 1.05 -5.68 -1.67
CA HIS A 28 1.50 -6.76 -2.54
C HIS A 28 0.35 -7.58 -3.14
N LEU A 29 -0.88 -7.43 -2.64
CA LEU A 29 -2.05 -8.09 -3.22
C LEU A 29 -2.51 -7.42 -4.52
N PHE A 30 -1.99 -6.22 -4.82
CA PHE A 30 -2.37 -5.44 -5.99
C PHE A 30 -1.12 -5.14 -6.82
N ASP A 31 -0.97 -5.79 -7.98
CA ASP A 31 0.03 -5.36 -8.95
C ASP A 31 -0.53 -4.17 -9.74
N PRO A 32 0.03 -2.95 -9.61
CA PRO A 32 -0.46 -1.79 -10.34
C PRO A 32 -0.35 -1.96 -11.87
N ASN A 33 0.50 -2.88 -12.35
CA ASN A 33 0.68 -3.12 -13.77
C ASN A 33 -0.50 -3.86 -14.41
N ASP A 34 -1.30 -4.59 -13.61
CA ASP A 34 -2.51 -5.28 -14.08
C ASP A 34 -3.61 -4.30 -14.50
N TYR A 35 -3.59 -3.06 -14.00
CA TYR A 35 -4.64 -2.06 -14.19
C TYR A 35 -4.30 -1.01 -15.27
N LYS A 36 -3.16 -1.11 -15.95
CA LYS A 36 -2.68 -0.06 -16.88
C LYS A 36 -3.73 0.35 -17.92
N ASP A 37 -4.46 -0.61 -18.49
CA ASP A 37 -5.44 -0.32 -19.53
C ASP A 37 -6.68 0.38 -18.97
N GLU A 38 -7.15 -0.04 -17.79
CA GLU A 38 -8.26 0.61 -17.11
C GLU A 38 -7.89 2.05 -16.72
N ILE A 39 -6.67 2.29 -16.24
CA ILE A 39 -6.17 3.63 -15.90
C ILE A 39 -6.15 4.54 -17.13
N ARG A 40 -5.69 4.03 -18.29
CA ARG A 40 -5.68 4.78 -19.56
C ARG A 40 -7.10 5.11 -20.01
N GLN A 41 -8.02 4.17 -19.88
CA GLN A 41 -9.42 4.40 -20.20
C GLN A 41 -10.03 5.45 -19.27
N LEU A 42 -9.76 5.37 -17.97
CA LEU A 42 -10.23 6.37 -17.00
C LEU A 42 -9.70 7.78 -17.33
N ALA A 43 -8.44 7.89 -17.77
CA ALA A 43 -7.85 9.17 -18.18
C ALA A 43 -8.57 9.78 -19.38
N ARG A 44 -8.94 8.97 -20.38
CA ARG A 44 -9.77 9.42 -21.51
C ARG A 44 -11.18 9.80 -21.05
N ASP A 45 -11.84 8.92 -20.32
CA ASP A 45 -13.26 9.05 -19.98
C ASP A 45 -13.52 10.17 -18.96
N LYS A 46 -12.59 10.42 -18.04
CA LYS A 46 -12.77 11.37 -16.93
C LYS A 46 -12.03 12.68 -17.12
N ALA A 47 -10.93 12.67 -17.87
CA ALA A 47 -10.10 13.86 -18.05
C ALA A 47 -9.93 14.27 -19.52
N ASN A 48 -10.43 13.47 -20.48
CA ASN A 48 -10.23 13.67 -21.92
C ASN A 48 -8.74 13.78 -22.29
N VAL A 49 -7.90 12.97 -21.64
CA VAL A 49 -6.44 12.92 -21.86
C VAL A 49 -6.05 11.53 -22.37
N GLU A 50 -5.23 11.49 -23.43
CA GLU A 50 -4.55 10.26 -23.84
C GLU A 50 -3.33 10.01 -22.95
N LEU A 51 -3.46 9.04 -22.04
CA LEU A 51 -2.40 8.67 -21.13
C LEU A 51 -1.49 7.60 -21.75
N THR A 52 -0.20 7.91 -21.85
CA THR A 52 0.82 6.92 -22.22
C THR A 52 1.58 6.46 -20.98
N LEU A 53 1.40 5.20 -20.61
CA LEU A 53 2.13 4.54 -19.51
C LEU A 53 3.27 3.72 -20.12
N ASN A 54 4.50 4.24 -20.02
CA ASN A 54 5.72 3.58 -20.51
C ASN A 54 6.44 2.90 -19.34
N GLY A 55 6.74 1.60 -19.49
CA GLY A 55 7.39 0.82 -18.44
C GLY A 55 6.44 0.42 -17.31
N ASP A 56 7.01 -0.04 -16.21
CA ASP A 56 6.26 -0.56 -15.06
C ASP A 56 5.97 0.51 -14.02
N ILE A 57 4.78 0.41 -13.43
CA ILE A 57 4.35 1.23 -12.30
C ILE A 57 4.89 0.58 -11.04
N GLY A 58 5.68 1.32 -10.27
CA GLY A 58 6.15 0.90 -8.95
C GLY A 58 5.25 1.42 -7.83
N TRP A 59 5.44 0.85 -6.65
CA TRP A 59 4.93 1.34 -5.37
C TRP A 59 6.09 1.64 -4.41
#